data_AF-A0A8T6BZB5-F1
#
_entry.id   AF-A0A8T6BZB5-F1
#
_cell.length_a   1.000
_cell.length_b   1.000
_cell.length_c   1.000
_cell.angle_alpha   90.00
_cell.angle_beta   90.00
_cell.angle_gamma   90.00
#
_symmetry.space_group_name_H-M   'P 1'
#
loop_
_entity.id
_entity.type
_entity.pdbx_description
1 polymer ?
#
loop_
_entity_poly.entity_id
_entity_poly.type
_entity_poly.pdbx_seq_one_letter_code
_entity_poly.pdbx_strand_id
1 'polypeptide(L)'
;MTDSITTTPGAKMMFMIRRRDDATRDEMIAHWYKNHMPGVLEAQEAAKAAGRRPARKYLVTLFNGERGEQVARPTFDGMAQLWFDKPLRKPDGPMFTEPRDTFDQKVEPFVPWATTEHVVIDGADDLPVVPLTLNEPFPTTRSNLFKVSFLVKAKDGVDWDEFFATWLEAHAPNVKETMHTVGGLRYVVSHSIDPDDEPYAGMAELYFRDPSGWTRYGETITPDAFGPMVDTSETIWFGADTELIGIP
;
A
#
# COMPACT_ATOMS: atom_id res chain seq x y z
N MET A 1 12.82 -12.43 21.28
CA MET A 1 12.99 -10.98 21.43
C MET A 1 11.74 -10.37 20.82
N THR A 2 10.96 -9.59 21.56
CA THR A 2 9.80 -8.91 20.99
C THR A 2 10.33 -7.81 20.07
N ASP A 3 10.29 -8.02 18.75
CA ASP A 3 10.62 -6.92 17.83
C ASP A 3 9.62 -5.79 18.12
N SER A 4 10.16 -4.65 18.55
CA SER A 4 9.38 -3.45 18.80
C SER A 4 8.82 -2.92 17.48
N ILE A 5 7.58 -2.41 17.50
CA ILE A 5 7.01 -1.69 16.37
C ILE A 5 7.92 -0.50 16.04
N THR A 6 8.36 -0.41 14.80
CA THR A 6 9.30 0.62 14.36
C THR A 6 8.59 1.61 13.47
N THR A 7 8.56 2.88 13.87
CA THR A 7 8.05 3.95 13.02
C THR A 7 9.08 4.31 11.96
N THR A 8 8.68 4.20 10.72
CA THR A 8 9.48 4.56 9.56
C THR A 8 9.56 6.09 9.45
N PRO A 9 10.77 6.72 9.47
CA PRO A 9 10.89 8.16 9.36
C PRO A 9 10.36 8.72 8.03
N GLY A 10 9.80 9.93 8.12
CA GLY A 10 9.27 10.69 7.00
C GLY A 10 7.82 10.34 6.68
N ALA A 11 7.50 10.17 5.40
CA ALA A 11 6.14 9.87 4.97
C ALA A 11 6.12 8.81 3.88
N LYS A 12 5.14 7.94 3.96
CA LYS A 12 4.77 7.00 2.90
C LYS A 12 3.57 7.60 2.16
N MET A 13 3.81 8.00 0.91
CA MET A 13 2.78 8.50 0.01
C MET A 13 2.13 7.31 -0.70
N MET A 14 0.81 7.23 -0.65
CA MET A 14 0.01 6.23 -1.32
C MET A 14 -0.79 6.86 -2.46
N PHE A 15 -0.87 6.14 -3.57
CA PHE A 15 -1.58 6.57 -4.77
C PHE A 15 -2.48 5.42 -5.20
N MET A 16 -3.76 5.51 -4.87
CA MET A 16 -4.76 4.50 -5.20
C MET A 16 -5.17 4.64 -6.66
N ILE A 17 -5.00 3.57 -7.44
CA ILE A 17 -5.14 3.62 -8.90
C ILE A 17 -6.39 2.88 -9.32
N ARG A 18 -7.23 3.56 -10.10
CA ARG A 18 -8.35 2.98 -10.83
C ARG A 18 -8.15 3.16 -12.32
N ARG A 19 -8.34 2.11 -13.11
CA ARG A 19 -8.34 2.21 -14.56
C ARG A 19 -9.64 2.86 -15.05
N ARG A 20 -9.56 3.58 -16.18
CA ARG A 20 -10.75 4.11 -16.86
C ARG A 20 -11.62 2.98 -17.40
N ASP A 21 -12.89 3.26 -17.66
CA ASP A 21 -13.84 2.25 -18.14
C ASP A 21 -13.46 1.62 -19.48
N ASP A 22 -12.78 2.38 -20.34
CA ASP A 22 -12.30 1.98 -21.67
C ASP A 22 -10.89 1.35 -21.67
N ALA A 23 -10.24 1.26 -20.52
CA ALA A 23 -8.95 0.59 -20.36
C ALA A 23 -9.13 -0.83 -19.81
N THR A 24 -8.45 -1.80 -20.42
CA THR A 24 -8.31 -3.14 -19.84
C THR A 24 -7.29 -3.12 -18.69
N ARG A 25 -7.39 -4.11 -17.79
CA ARG A 25 -6.42 -4.27 -16.69
C ARG A 25 -5.01 -4.52 -17.23
N ASP A 26 -4.88 -5.34 -18.27
CA ASP A 26 -3.58 -5.68 -18.87
C ASP A 26 -2.92 -4.48 -19.55
N GLU A 27 -3.68 -3.64 -20.27
CA GLU A 27 -3.16 -2.38 -20.81
C GLU A 27 -2.65 -1.48 -19.69
N MET A 28 -3.43 -1.31 -18.62
CA MET A 28 -3.06 -0.46 -17.50
C MET A 28 -1.75 -0.96 -16.86
N ILE A 29 -1.60 -2.25 -16.58
CA ILE A 29 -0.35 -2.80 -16.02
C ILE A 29 0.82 -2.64 -16.98
N ALA A 30 0.62 -2.98 -18.26
CA ALA A 30 1.68 -2.92 -19.26
C ALA A 30 2.24 -1.50 -19.35
N HIS A 31 1.37 -0.49 -19.35
CA HIS A 31 1.76 0.91 -19.39
C HIS A 31 2.27 1.42 -18.04
N TRP A 32 1.76 0.92 -16.91
CA TRP A 32 2.32 1.23 -15.59
C TRP A 32 3.80 0.82 -15.53
N TYR A 33 4.08 -0.43 -15.89
CA TYR A 33 5.43 -0.98 -15.87
C TYR A 33 6.35 -0.35 -16.94
N LYS A 34 5.89 -0.28 -18.19
CA LYS A 34 6.75 0.08 -19.32
C LYS A 34 6.92 1.59 -19.51
N ASN A 35 5.89 2.38 -19.20
CA ASN A 35 5.88 3.81 -19.52
C ASN A 35 5.94 4.67 -18.24
N HIS A 36 5.14 4.36 -17.23
CA HIS A 36 5.03 5.22 -16.06
C HIS A 36 6.18 5.07 -15.08
N MET A 37 6.48 3.83 -14.66
CA MET A 37 7.53 3.57 -13.67
C MET A 37 8.89 4.14 -14.10
N PRO A 38 9.37 3.97 -15.35
CA PRO A 38 10.60 4.61 -15.80
C PRO A 38 10.58 6.13 -15.67
N GLY A 39 9.49 6.79 -16.06
CA GLY A 39 9.34 8.25 -15.91
C GLY A 39 9.37 8.70 -14.45
N VAL A 40 8.80 7.91 -13.53
CA VAL A 40 8.89 8.16 -12.08
C VAL A 40 10.33 8.04 -11.59
N LEU A 41 11.07 7.01 -12.04
CA LEU A 41 12.48 6.82 -11.69
C LEU A 41 13.36 7.97 -12.20
N GLU A 42 13.19 8.37 -13.46
CA GLU A 42 13.87 9.53 -14.04
C GLU A 42 13.58 10.81 -13.25
N ALA A 43 12.32 11.01 -12.83
CA ALA A 43 11.95 12.16 -12.01
C ALA A 43 12.60 12.13 -10.62
N GLN A 44 12.75 10.95 -10.00
CA GLN A 44 13.45 10.83 -8.70
C GLN A 44 14.95 11.09 -8.85
N GLU A 45 15.60 10.59 -9.89
CA GLU A 45 17.01 10.88 -10.16
C GLU A 45 17.23 12.36 -10.47
N ALA A 46 16.34 12.99 -11.26
CA ALA A 46 16.40 14.42 -11.52
C ALA A 46 16.15 15.27 -10.25
N ALA A 47 15.29 14.79 -9.33
CA ALA A 47 15.11 15.44 -8.03
C ALA A 47 16.39 15.37 -7.21
N LYS A 48 17.02 14.19 -7.13
CA LYS A 48 18.29 13.98 -6.42
C LYS A 48 19.41 14.83 -6.99
N ALA A 49 19.60 14.85 -8.32
CA ALA A 49 20.62 15.66 -9.00
C ALA A 49 20.43 17.17 -8.76
N ALA A 50 19.19 17.62 -8.60
CA ALA A 50 18.85 19.00 -8.30
C ALA A 50 18.87 19.35 -6.79
N GLY A 51 19.33 18.45 -5.91
CA GLY A 51 19.30 18.66 -4.46
C GLY A 51 17.89 18.76 -3.87
N ARG A 52 16.88 18.28 -4.61
CA ARG A 52 15.49 18.13 -4.15
C ARG A 52 15.33 16.79 -3.45
N ARG A 53 14.12 16.49 -2.98
CA ARG A 53 13.79 15.31 -2.16
C ARG A 53 13.35 14.15 -3.06
N PRO A 54 14.21 13.17 -3.39
CA PRO A 54 13.79 11.96 -4.09
C PRO A 54 13.07 11.01 -3.14
N ALA A 55 12.24 10.13 -3.69
CA ALA A 55 11.76 8.97 -2.95
C ALA A 55 12.92 8.00 -2.68
N ARG A 56 12.96 7.41 -1.47
CA ARG A 56 13.94 6.38 -1.10
C ARG A 56 13.48 4.95 -1.39
N LYS A 57 12.20 4.78 -1.70
CA LYS A 57 11.57 3.50 -2.02
C LYS A 57 10.36 3.76 -2.91
N TYR A 58 10.09 2.87 -3.87
CA TYR A 58 8.95 2.93 -4.77
C TYR A 58 8.46 1.53 -5.08
N LEU A 59 7.28 1.20 -4.58
CA LEU A 59 6.58 -0.06 -4.81
C LEU A 59 5.23 0.20 -5.47
N VAL A 60 4.78 -0.75 -6.27
CA VAL A 60 3.42 -0.82 -6.79
C VAL A 60 2.86 -2.17 -6.38
N THR A 61 1.67 -2.18 -5.79
CA THR A 61 0.88 -3.40 -5.55
C THR A 61 -0.19 -3.51 -6.61
N LEU A 62 -0.25 -4.63 -7.31
CA LEU A 62 -1.31 -4.93 -8.28
C LEU A 62 -2.40 -5.73 -7.58
N PHE A 63 -3.58 -5.13 -7.38
CA PHE A 63 -4.67 -5.82 -6.71
C PHE A 63 -5.26 -6.89 -7.64
N ASN A 64 -5.55 -8.04 -7.05
CA ASN A 64 -6.23 -9.14 -7.71
C ASN A 64 -7.67 -8.69 -7.95
N GLY A 65 -8.03 -8.36 -9.19
CA GLY A 65 -9.43 -8.20 -9.55
C GLY A 65 -10.17 -9.51 -9.27
N GLU A 66 -11.31 -9.43 -8.58
CA GLU A 66 -12.28 -10.54 -8.42
C GLU A 66 -11.79 -11.81 -7.70
N ARG A 67 -11.01 -11.69 -6.61
CA ARG A 67 -10.91 -12.78 -5.62
C ARG A 67 -11.37 -12.32 -4.24
N GLY A 68 -12.62 -12.68 -3.92
CA GLY A 68 -13.38 -12.26 -2.75
C GLY A 68 -14.64 -11.54 -3.22
N GLU A 69 -15.82 -12.09 -2.91
CA GLU A 69 -17.12 -11.62 -3.41
C GLU A 69 -17.34 -10.12 -3.15
N GLN A 70 -18.06 -9.47 -4.09
CA GLN A 70 -18.44 -8.05 -4.15
C GLN A 70 -17.41 -7.17 -4.86
N VAL A 71 -17.41 -7.10 -6.20
CA VAL A 71 -18.08 -6.12 -7.09
C VAL A 71 -17.78 -6.54 -8.55
N ALA A 72 -18.60 -6.15 -9.53
CA ALA A 72 -18.34 -6.37 -10.97
C ALA A 72 -17.11 -5.59 -11.52
N ARG A 73 -16.55 -4.66 -10.72
CA ARG A 73 -15.25 -4.00 -10.93
C ARG A 73 -14.64 -3.66 -9.56
N PRO A 74 -13.36 -3.99 -9.29
CA PRO A 74 -12.74 -3.58 -8.04
C PRO A 74 -12.68 -2.05 -7.95
N THR A 75 -12.88 -1.49 -6.76
CA THR A 75 -12.81 -0.03 -6.52
C THR A 75 -11.44 0.55 -6.90
N PHE A 76 -10.38 -0.26 -6.86
CA PHE A 76 -9.03 0.08 -7.30
C PHE A 76 -8.37 -1.14 -7.95
N ASP A 77 -7.57 -0.92 -8.98
CA ASP A 77 -6.81 -1.98 -9.67
C ASP A 77 -5.40 -2.17 -9.06
N GLY A 78 -4.92 -1.18 -8.31
CA GLY A 78 -3.63 -1.24 -7.65
C GLY A 78 -3.31 0.01 -6.85
N MET A 79 -2.10 0.06 -6.30
CA MET A 79 -1.61 1.18 -5.50
C MET A 79 -0.12 1.38 -5.74
N ALA A 80 0.31 2.62 -6.00
CA ALA A 80 1.71 3.02 -5.88
C ALA A 80 1.99 3.52 -4.45
N GLN A 81 3.18 3.23 -3.95
CA GLN A 81 3.69 3.68 -2.65
C GLN A 81 5.10 4.22 -2.81
N LEU A 82 5.34 5.45 -2.36
CA LEU A 82 6.65 6.10 -2.39
C LEU A 82 6.99 6.66 -1.03
N TRP A 83 8.24 6.46 -0.57
CA TRP A 83 8.69 6.94 0.73
C TRP A 83 9.57 8.18 0.57
N PHE A 84 9.23 9.24 1.28
CA PHE A 84 9.97 10.50 1.31
C PHE A 84 10.43 10.84 2.74
N ASP A 85 11.35 11.79 2.86
CA ASP A 85 11.83 12.35 4.13
C ASP A 85 10.75 13.13 4.89
N LYS A 86 9.74 13.64 4.19
CA LYS A 86 8.56 14.31 4.74
C LYS A 86 7.39 14.23 3.73
N PRO A 87 6.14 14.48 4.15
CA PRO A 87 5.00 14.48 3.25
C PRO A 87 5.20 15.37 2.03
N LEU A 88 4.68 14.92 0.88
CA LEU A 88 4.52 15.79 -0.28
C LEU A 88 3.37 16.76 -0.04
N ARG A 89 3.40 17.92 -0.72
CA ARG A 89 2.28 18.85 -0.68
C ARG A 89 1.04 18.17 -1.27
N LYS A 90 -0.08 18.16 -0.54
CA LYS A 90 -1.37 17.75 -1.09
C LYS A 90 -1.75 18.70 -2.24
N PRO A 91 -1.98 18.19 -3.46
CA PRO A 91 -2.41 19.02 -4.57
C PRO A 91 -3.84 19.53 -4.31
N ASP A 92 -4.18 20.67 -4.93
CA ASP A 92 -5.50 21.30 -4.78
C ASP A 92 -6.64 20.53 -5.48
N GLY A 93 -6.27 19.47 -6.21
CA GLY A 93 -7.19 18.56 -6.89
C GLY A 93 -6.47 17.30 -7.37
N PRO A 94 -7.17 16.42 -8.08
CA PRO A 94 -6.59 15.19 -8.63
C PRO A 94 -5.40 15.47 -9.54
N MET A 95 -4.37 14.63 -9.44
CA MET A 95 -3.24 14.66 -10.37
C MET A 95 -3.62 14.01 -11.69
N PHE A 96 -2.85 14.33 -12.75
CA PHE A 96 -2.93 13.70 -14.07
C PHE A 96 -4.29 13.88 -14.76
N THR A 97 -4.93 15.02 -14.51
CA THR A 97 -6.07 15.49 -15.32
C THR A 97 -5.67 15.73 -16.78
N GLU A 98 -4.42 16.13 -17.01
CA GLU A 98 -3.75 16.10 -18.32
C GLU A 98 -2.73 14.95 -18.34
N PRO A 99 -2.91 13.93 -19.20
CA PRO A 99 -2.00 12.79 -19.25
C PRO A 99 -0.59 13.17 -19.73
N ARG A 100 0.44 12.62 -19.07
CA ARG A 100 1.86 12.84 -19.45
C ARG A 100 2.48 11.62 -20.11
N ASP A 101 1.88 10.45 -19.90
CA ASP A 101 2.24 9.18 -20.54
C ASP A 101 1.00 8.33 -20.83
N THR A 102 1.19 7.15 -21.41
CA THR A 102 0.07 6.24 -21.75
C THR A 102 -0.57 5.59 -20.52
N PHE A 103 0.11 5.51 -19.38
CA PHE A 103 -0.53 5.04 -18.15
C PHE A 103 -1.54 6.08 -17.65
N ASP A 104 -1.15 7.36 -17.62
CA ASP A 104 -2.03 8.48 -17.26
C ASP A 104 -3.28 8.53 -18.19
N GLN A 105 -3.16 8.09 -19.45
CA GLN A 105 -4.31 7.95 -20.37
C GLN A 105 -5.26 6.82 -20.01
N LYS A 106 -4.79 5.79 -19.31
CA LYS A 106 -5.52 4.55 -18.99
C LYS A 106 -6.09 4.54 -17.57
N VAL A 107 -5.73 5.51 -16.74
CA VAL A 107 -6.21 5.62 -15.35
C VAL A 107 -7.06 6.86 -15.12
N GLU A 108 -7.89 6.79 -14.09
CA GLU A 108 -8.60 7.96 -13.58
C GLU A 108 -7.63 8.89 -12.84
N PRO A 109 -7.86 10.22 -12.81
CA PRO A 109 -7.14 11.11 -11.93
C PRO A 109 -7.27 10.70 -10.45
N PHE A 110 -6.19 10.84 -9.68
CA PHE A 110 -6.14 10.43 -8.27
C PHE A 110 -5.43 11.46 -7.39
N VAL A 111 -5.70 11.40 -6.09
CA VAL A 111 -5.11 12.28 -5.07
C VAL A 111 -4.08 11.48 -4.26
N PRO A 112 -2.89 12.04 -3.99
CA PRO A 112 -1.92 11.38 -3.12
C PRO A 112 -2.38 11.41 -1.67
N TRP A 113 -2.15 10.33 -0.95
CA TRP A 113 -2.48 10.18 0.46
C TRP A 113 -1.20 10.02 1.29
N ALA A 114 -0.97 10.91 2.25
CA ALA A 114 0.23 10.91 3.08
C ALA A 114 -0.01 10.14 4.38
N THR A 115 0.90 9.22 4.70
CA THR A 115 0.80 8.38 5.91
C THR A 115 2.12 8.25 6.65
N THR A 116 2.02 7.95 7.94
CA THR A 116 3.13 7.51 8.80
C THR A 116 3.12 5.99 8.87
N GLU A 117 4.20 5.35 8.43
CA GLU A 117 4.32 3.88 8.44
C GLU A 117 4.91 3.36 9.76
N HIS A 118 4.32 2.29 10.27
CA HIS A 118 4.76 1.52 11.42
C HIS A 118 5.00 0.07 10.99
N VAL A 119 6.24 -0.39 11.10
CA VAL A 119 6.65 -1.76 10.79
C VAL A 119 6.49 -2.61 12.04
N VAL A 120 5.57 -3.57 12.00
CA VAL A 120 5.20 -4.43 13.14
C VAL A 120 5.92 -5.78 13.05
N ILE A 121 5.98 -6.33 11.84
CA ILE A 121 6.83 -7.46 11.43
C ILE A 121 7.53 -7.02 10.16
N ASP A 122 8.87 -6.96 10.16
CA ASP A 122 9.64 -6.52 8.99
C ASP A 122 9.58 -7.57 7.88
N GLY A 123 10.16 -8.76 8.09
CA GLY A 123 10.09 -9.84 7.10
C GLY A 123 10.66 -9.48 5.72
N ALA A 124 11.49 -8.44 5.63
CA ALA A 124 12.08 -8.01 4.35
C ALA A 124 12.95 -9.10 3.72
N ASP A 125 13.60 -9.93 4.53
CA ASP A 125 14.41 -11.07 4.08
C ASP A 125 13.57 -12.14 3.35
N ASP A 126 12.27 -12.22 3.65
CA ASP A 126 11.32 -13.13 2.99
C ASP A 126 10.72 -12.55 1.70
N LEU A 127 11.06 -11.29 1.39
CA LEU A 127 10.53 -10.53 0.26
C LEU A 127 11.69 -10.04 -0.64
N PRO A 128 12.49 -10.95 -1.23
CA PRO A 128 13.68 -10.58 -1.98
C PRO A 128 13.35 -9.71 -3.20
N VAL A 129 14.24 -8.77 -3.48
CA VAL A 129 14.23 -8.00 -4.74
C VAL A 129 15.25 -8.65 -5.67
N VAL A 130 14.80 -9.08 -6.85
CA VAL A 130 15.66 -9.66 -7.89
C VAL A 130 15.68 -8.71 -9.09
N PRO A 131 16.74 -7.88 -9.26
CA PRO A 131 16.86 -6.98 -10.38
C PRO A 131 17.00 -7.71 -11.71
N LEU A 132 16.59 -7.06 -12.81
CA LEU A 132 16.83 -7.56 -14.16
C LEU A 132 18.34 -7.50 -14.49
N THR A 133 18.82 -8.46 -15.28
CA THR A 133 20.25 -8.56 -15.65
C THR A 133 20.54 -8.33 -17.13
N LEU A 134 19.53 -8.43 -18.00
CA LEU A 134 19.65 -8.22 -19.45
C LEU A 134 19.09 -6.87 -19.92
N ASN A 135 18.42 -6.13 -19.03
CA ASN A 135 17.84 -4.81 -19.26
C ASN A 135 18.19 -3.90 -18.07
N GLU A 136 17.69 -2.66 -18.07
CA GLU A 136 17.73 -1.81 -16.87
C GLU A 136 17.18 -2.58 -15.65
N PRO A 137 17.87 -2.52 -14.50
CA PRO A 137 17.57 -3.37 -13.35
C PRO A 137 16.17 -3.13 -12.77
N PHE A 138 15.63 -1.92 -12.96
CA PHE A 138 14.33 -1.48 -12.50
C PHE A 138 13.55 -0.75 -13.62
N PRO A 139 12.20 -0.80 -13.62
CA PRO A 139 11.38 -1.57 -12.69
C PRO A 139 11.59 -3.09 -12.85
N THR A 140 11.40 -3.83 -11.77
CA THR A 140 11.36 -5.31 -11.75
C THR A 140 10.06 -5.75 -11.08
N THR A 141 9.81 -7.06 -11.01
CA THR A 141 8.62 -7.61 -10.35
C THR A 141 9.00 -8.51 -9.20
N ARG A 142 8.08 -8.63 -8.24
CA ARG A 142 8.10 -9.64 -7.18
C ARG A 142 6.75 -10.32 -7.15
N SER A 143 6.79 -11.65 -7.14
CA SER A 143 5.62 -12.52 -7.01
C SER A 143 5.93 -13.64 -6.01
N ASN A 144 5.10 -14.69 -5.96
CA ASN A 144 5.19 -15.78 -4.97
C ASN A 144 4.97 -15.29 -3.52
N LEU A 145 4.07 -14.33 -3.38
CA LEU A 145 3.53 -13.85 -2.11
C LEU A 145 2.01 -13.72 -2.25
N PHE A 146 1.33 -13.59 -1.12
CA PHE A 146 -0.04 -13.10 -1.07
C PHE A 146 -0.12 -11.97 -0.05
N LYS A 147 -0.40 -10.76 -0.55
CA LYS A 147 -0.55 -9.56 0.26
C LYS A 147 -2.03 -9.22 0.42
N VAL A 148 -2.43 -8.86 1.63
CA VAL A 148 -3.76 -8.35 1.95
C VAL A 148 -3.61 -6.91 2.42
N SER A 149 -4.25 -5.98 1.71
CA SER A 149 -4.21 -4.54 2.03
C SER A 149 -5.59 -4.07 2.46
N PHE A 150 -5.72 -3.50 3.65
CA PHE A 150 -6.97 -2.94 4.21
C PHE A 150 -6.93 -1.42 4.16
N LEU A 151 -7.92 -0.77 3.55
CA LEU A 151 -8.18 0.66 3.78
C LEU A 151 -9.16 0.79 4.93
N VAL A 152 -8.67 1.23 6.10
CA VAL A 152 -9.40 1.19 7.36
C VAL A 152 -10.23 2.45 7.52
N LYS A 153 -11.55 2.28 7.63
CA LYS A 153 -12.48 3.36 7.94
C LYS A 153 -12.72 3.40 9.45
N ALA A 154 -12.45 4.55 10.08
CA ALA A 154 -12.88 4.79 11.45
C ALA A 154 -14.37 5.13 11.50
N LYS A 155 -15.05 4.81 12.61
CA LYS A 155 -16.39 5.31 12.88
C LYS A 155 -16.38 6.83 13.08
N ASP A 156 -17.53 7.45 12.88
CA ASP A 156 -17.70 8.89 13.09
C ASP A 156 -17.41 9.29 14.55
N GLY A 157 -16.69 10.40 14.72
CA GLY A 157 -16.46 11.02 16.02
C GLY A 157 -15.46 10.29 16.92
N VAL A 158 -14.60 9.42 16.38
CA VAL A 158 -13.47 8.86 17.13
C VAL A 158 -12.50 9.95 17.59
N ASP A 159 -11.84 9.72 18.72
CA ASP A 159 -10.64 10.45 19.09
C ASP A 159 -9.44 9.86 18.33
N TRP A 160 -8.73 10.67 17.54
CA TRP A 160 -7.66 10.17 16.67
C TRP A 160 -6.45 9.65 17.44
N ASP A 161 -6.11 10.28 18.57
CA ASP A 161 -4.99 9.85 19.40
C ASP A 161 -5.32 8.48 20.02
N GLU A 162 -6.52 8.32 20.57
CA GLU A 162 -7.00 7.04 21.10
C GLU A 162 -7.09 5.97 20.00
N PHE A 163 -7.58 6.32 18.81
CA PHE A 163 -7.72 5.39 17.68
C PHE A 163 -6.36 4.84 17.26
N PHE A 164 -5.38 5.71 17.03
CA PHE A 164 -4.04 5.31 16.61
C PHE A 164 -3.25 4.63 17.72
N ALA A 165 -3.41 5.05 18.98
CA ALA A 165 -2.83 4.34 20.12
C ALA A 165 -3.42 2.93 20.24
N THR A 166 -4.74 2.77 20.17
CA THR A 166 -5.40 1.46 20.24
C THR A 166 -4.98 0.56 19.08
N TRP A 167 -4.80 1.12 17.88
CA TRP A 167 -4.27 0.36 16.74
C TRP A 167 -2.85 -0.17 17.04
N LEU A 168 -1.93 0.65 17.52
CA LEU A 168 -0.54 0.24 17.72
C LEU A 168 -0.30 -0.56 19.01
N GLU A 169 -1.03 -0.27 20.07
CA GLU A 169 -0.78 -0.82 21.41
C GLU A 169 -1.61 -2.07 21.70
N ALA A 170 -2.78 -2.22 21.07
CA ALA A 170 -3.65 -3.39 21.24
C ALA A 170 -3.77 -4.23 19.97
N HIS A 171 -4.16 -3.61 18.85
CA HIS A 171 -4.46 -4.37 17.63
C HIS A 171 -3.21 -4.92 16.95
N ALA A 172 -2.18 -4.10 16.76
CA ALA A 172 -0.97 -4.52 16.07
C ALA A 172 -0.25 -5.68 16.78
N PRO A 173 -0.16 -5.73 18.13
CA PRO A 173 0.32 -6.92 18.85
C PRO A 173 -0.54 -8.17 18.64
N ASN A 174 -1.87 -8.05 18.67
CA ASN A 174 -2.80 -9.15 18.41
C ASN A 174 -2.62 -9.72 16.98
N VAL A 175 -2.57 -8.83 15.98
CA VAL A 175 -2.28 -9.20 14.59
C VAL A 175 -0.91 -9.84 14.46
N LYS A 176 0.12 -9.31 15.13
CA LYS A 176 1.47 -9.87 15.13
C LYS A 176 1.51 -11.30 15.68
N GLU A 177 0.88 -11.54 16.83
CA GLU A 177 0.82 -12.88 17.43
C GLU A 177 0.09 -13.87 16.52
N THR A 178 -1.03 -13.44 15.93
CA THR A 178 -1.79 -14.24 14.96
C THR A 178 -0.94 -14.55 13.72
N MET A 179 -0.26 -13.54 13.16
CA MET A 179 0.63 -13.67 12.01
C MET A 179 1.76 -14.67 12.29
N HIS A 180 2.40 -14.62 13.46
CA HIS A 180 3.40 -15.61 13.84
C HIS A 180 2.83 -17.02 13.89
N THR A 181 1.62 -17.19 14.44
CA THR A 181 0.94 -18.49 14.54
C THR A 181 0.66 -19.10 13.17
N VAL A 182 0.25 -18.28 12.19
CA VAL A 182 -0.13 -18.76 10.85
C VAL A 182 1.02 -18.75 9.83
N GLY A 183 2.21 -18.30 10.23
CA GLY A 183 3.38 -18.20 9.34
C GLY A 183 3.31 -17.02 8.35
N GLY A 184 2.74 -15.90 8.79
CA GLY A 184 2.79 -14.62 8.08
C GLY A 184 4.23 -14.07 8.00
N LEU A 185 4.51 -13.34 6.93
CA LEU A 185 5.86 -12.88 6.57
C LEU A 185 6.13 -11.46 7.07
N ARG A 186 5.23 -10.53 6.77
CA ARG A 186 5.39 -9.09 7.03
C ARG A 186 4.05 -8.51 7.44
N TYR A 187 4.09 -7.54 8.35
CA TYR A 187 2.93 -6.75 8.74
C TYR A 187 3.34 -5.30 8.96
N VAL A 188 2.71 -4.40 8.23
CA VAL A 188 2.87 -2.95 8.39
C VAL A 188 1.53 -2.27 8.54
N VAL A 189 1.52 -1.22 9.34
CA VAL A 189 0.39 -0.30 9.51
C VAL A 189 0.83 1.07 9.00
N SER A 190 -0.08 1.85 8.44
CA SER A 190 0.20 3.20 7.96
C SER A 190 -0.95 4.11 8.36
N HIS A 191 -0.72 5.02 9.29
CA HIS A 191 -1.73 5.97 9.76
C HIS A 191 -1.78 7.20 8.86
N SER A 192 -2.98 7.68 8.54
CA SER A 192 -3.16 8.97 7.89
C SER A 192 -2.50 10.07 8.71
N ILE A 193 -1.79 10.98 8.04
CA ILE A 193 -1.20 12.15 8.70
C ILE A 193 -2.27 13.19 9.04
N ASP A 194 -3.24 13.37 8.13
CA ASP A 194 -4.37 14.30 8.28
C ASP A 194 -5.70 13.52 8.16
N PRO A 195 -6.06 12.67 9.15
CA PRO A 195 -7.17 11.71 9.02
C PRO A 195 -8.55 12.36 8.80
N ASP A 196 -8.77 13.59 9.26
CA ASP A 196 -10.01 14.34 9.01
C ASP A 196 -10.24 14.69 7.53
N ASP A 197 -9.15 14.85 6.77
CA ASP A 197 -9.17 15.23 5.35
C ASP A 197 -9.01 14.03 4.40
N GLU A 198 -9.06 12.82 4.94
CA GLU A 198 -8.83 11.58 4.21
C GLU A 198 -10.01 10.61 4.34
N PRO A 199 -10.32 9.82 3.29
CA PRO A 199 -11.45 8.90 3.33
C PRO A 199 -11.25 7.75 4.32
N TYR A 200 -9.99 7.43 4.66
CA TYR A 200 -9.58 6.34 5.52
C TYR A 200 -8.64 6.84 6.61
N ALA A 201 -8.74 6.24 7.79
CA ALA A 201 -7.87 6.55 8.93
C ALA A 201 -6.44 6.02 8.73
N GLY A 202 -6.29 4.97 7.92
CA GLY A 202 -5.01 4.33 7.66
C GLY A 202 -5.15 3.09 6.79
N MET A 203 -4.02 2.41 6.58
CA MET A 203 -3.96 1.15 5.86
C MET A 203 -3.13 0.11 6.63
N ALA A 204 -3.59 -1.13 6.63
CA ALA A 204 -2.83 -2.28 7.08
C ALA A 204 -2.44 -3.17 5.89
N GLU A 205 -1.21 -3.67 5.88
CA GLU A 205 -0.73 -4.60 4.85
C GLU A 205 -0.11 -5.84 5.50
N LEU A 206 -0.72 -7.00 5.25
CA LEU A 206 -0.29 -8.30 5.76
C LEU A 206 0.24 -9.14 4.60
N TYR A 207 1.38 -9.79 4.76
CA TYR A 207 2.01 -10.61 3.73
C TYR A 207 2.06 -12.06 4.17
N PHE A 208 1.68 -12.94 3.25
CA PHE A 208 1.69 -14.40 3.41
C PHE A 208 2.46 -15.02 2.23
N ARG A 209 2.82 -16.30 2.36
CA ARG A 209 3.39 -17.07 1.24
C ARG A 209 2.37 -17.28 0.12
N ASP A 210 1.12 -17.50 0.50
CA ASP A 210 0.03 -17.85 -0.41
C ASP A 210 -1.33 -17.56 0.26
N PRO A 211 -2.46 -17.63 -0.48
CA PRO A 211 -3.79 -17.31 0.05
C PRO A 211 -4.23 -18.14 1.27
N SER A 212 -3.70 -19.35 1.48
CA SER A 212 -4.06 -20.18 2.66
C SER A 212 -3.58 -19.55 3.97
N GLY A 213 -2.55 -18.69 3.93
CA GLY A 213 -2.12 -17.92 5.09
C GLY A 213 -3.21 -16.94 5.54
N TRP A 214 -3.88 -16.28 4.58
CA TRP A 214 -5.00 -15.38 4.86
C TRP A 214 -6.22 -16.13 5.41
N THR A 215 -6.54 -17.31 4.87
CA THR A 215 -7.61 -18.15 5.42
C THR A 215 -7.35 -18.52 6.88
N ARG A 216 -6.15 -19.04 7.19
CA ARG A 216 -5.77 -19.39 8.55
C ARG A 216 -5.75 -18.18 9.48
N TYR A 217 -5.32 -17.02 8.99
CA TYR A 217 -5.38 -15.77 9.74
C TYR A 217 -6.81 -15.46 10.19
N GLY A 218 -7.78 -15.51 9.27
CA GLY A 218 -9.19 -15.25 9.58
C GLY A 218 -9.80 -16.24 10.58
N GLU A 219 -9.33 -17.50 10.58
CA GLU A 219 -9.75 -18.53 11.54
C GLU A 219 -9.11 -18.36 12.93
N THR A 220 -8.00 -17.61 13.02
CA THR A 220 -7.17 -17.51 14.23
C THR A 220 -7.33 -16.18 14.95
N ILE A 221 -7.49 -15.07 14.23
CA ILE A 221 -7.57 -13.73 14.81
C ILE A 221 -8.77 -13.63 15.77
N THR A 222 -8.53 -13.11 16.96
CA THR A 222 -9.59 -12.85 17.96
C THR A 222 -9.96 -11.37 18.00
N PRO A 223 -11.22 -11.02 18.29
CA PRO A 223 -11.62 -9.63 18.49
C PRO A 223 -10.82 -8.94 19.60
N ASP A 224 -10.54 -7.64 19.42
CA ASP A 224 -9.87 -6.79 20.39
C ASP A 224 -10.57 -5.41 20.50
N ALA A 225 -9.95 -4.49 21.23
CA ALA A 225 -10.49 -3.14 21.47
C ALA A 225 -10.56 -2.25 20.21
N PHE A 226 -9.85 -2.59 19.13
CA PHE A 226 -9.83 -1.77 17.92
C PHE A 226 -11.05 -2.00 17.03
N GLY A 227 -11.53 -3.25 16.95
CA GLY A 227 -12.71 -3.63 16.16
C GLY A 227 -13.94 -2.73 16.39
N PRO A 228 -14.31 -2.42 17.64
CA PRO A 228 -15.40 -1.48 17.94
C PRO A 228 -15.22 -0.05 17.41
N MET A 229 -14.00 0.40 17.12
CA MET A 229 -13.69 1.75 16.61
C MET A 229 -13.72 1.83 15.08
N VAL A 230 -13.68 0.68 14.40
CA VAL A 230 -13.65 0.57 12.93
C VAL A 230 -15.06 0.46 12.37
N ASP A 231 -15.33 1.18 11.28
CA ASP A 231 -16.49 0.93 10.44
C ASP A 231 -16.17 -0.22 9.50
N THR A 232 -16.64 -1.42 9.85
CA THR A 232 -16.35 -2.63 9.09
C THR A 232 -17.12 -2.72 7.77
N SER A 233 -18.20 -1.93 7.59
CA SER A 233 -18.95 -1.88 6.34
C SER A 233 -18.26 -1.04 5.27
N GLU A 234 -17.54 0.00 5.70
CA GLU A 234 -16.82 0.93 4.82
C GLU A 234 -15.31 0.64 4.75
N THR A 235 -14.79 -0.22 5.62
CA THR A 235 -13.44 -0.77 5.51
C THR A 235 -13.37 -1.76 4.36
N ILE A 236 -12.48 -1.50 3.40
CA ILE A 236 -12.32 -2.34 2.22
C ILE A 236 -10.96 -3.02 2.22
N TRP A 237 -10.86 -4.19 1.59
CA TRP A 237 -9.61 -4.92 1.50
C TRP A 237 -9.36 -5.50 0.12
N PHE A 238 -8.07 -5.69 -0.20
CA PHE A 238 -7.61 -6.19 -1.48
C PHE A 238 -6.57 -7.29 -1.29
N GLY A 239 -6.74 -8.41 -1.98
CA GLY A 239 -5.67 -9.39 -2.18
C GLY A 239 -4.76 -9.00 -3.34
N ALA A 240 -3.48 -9.29 -3.26
CA ALA A 240 -2.50 -9.07 -4.33
C ALA A 240 -1.46 -10.19 -4.32
N ASP A 241 -1.06 -10.67 -5.49
CA ASP A 241 -0.01 -11.67 -5.66
C ASP A 241 1.28 -11.11 -6.30
N THR A 242 1.22 -9.85 -6.76
CA THR A 242 2.26 -9.23 -7.58
C THR A 242 2.54 -7.81 -7.12
N GLU A 243 3.82 -7.51 -6.96
CA GLU A 243 4.33 -6.16 -6.79
C GLU A 243 5.30 -5.79 -7.92
N LEU A 244 5.27 -4.53 -8.34
CA LEU A 244 6.29 -3.93 -9.20
C LEU A 244 7.20 -3.08 -8.32
N ILE A 245 8.50 -3.20 -8.51
CA ILE A 245 9.51 -2.53 -7.68
C ILE A 245 10.26 -1.56 -8.58
N GLY A 246 10.22 -0.27 -8.26
CA GLY A 246 10.99 0.77 -8.94
C GLY A 246 12.25 1.14 -8.18
N ILE A 247 12.11 1.43 -6.88
CA ILE A 247 13.23 1.73 -5.97
C ILE A 247 13.11 0.74 -4.81
N PRO A 248 14.11 -0.14 -4.58
CA PRO A 248 14.02 -1.21 -3.58
C PRO A 248 13.89 -0.71 -2.14
#